data_AF-A0A1Q5P439-F1
#
_entry.id   AF-A0A1Q5P439-F1
#
_cell.length_a   1.000
_cell.length_b   1.000
_cell.length_c   1.000
_cell.angle_alpha   90.00
_cell.angle_beta   90.00
_cell.angle_gamma   90.00
#
_symmetry.space_group_name_H-M   'P 1'
#
loop_
_entity.id
_entity.type
_entity.pdbx_description
1 polymer ?
#
loop_
_entity_poly.entity_id
_entity_poly.type
_entity_poly.pdbx_seq_one_letter_code
_entity_poly.pdbx_strand_id
1 'polypeptide(L)'
;MRLLKVIFASVILSFIISLFGSVIDYTPLSKREPNIYYSSIGESLIFGMIYITPILLMLSIIAFIIHLLMEKIKRISHLTKGFLSIVIAGTIVALTIFIIDKSNETDDIYLIPKGFEGDVFAFYNIKGALMVETEDGYEVHAINEKGYFVTSKPDMDYGTVTDKYYYVDEKGNRTPISNKCVSSFGTGAFSTSEGDEAMDVHYTGFKLTKDKCSDEFMTDSYGTEESEEKIIHEILRDYYGVEQ
;
A
#
# COMPACT_ATOMS: atom_id res chain seq x y z
N MET A 1 19.86 0.73 36.48
CA MET A 1 19.17 -0.51 36.93
C MET A 1 17.65 -0.50 36.78
N ARG A 2 16.92 0.60 37.05
CA ARG A 2 15.43 0.59 37.00
C ARG A 2 14.86 0.41 35.57
N LEU A 3 15.39 1.12 34.57
CA LEU A 3 14.96 0.99 33.17
C LEU A 3 15.21 -0.42 32.59
N LEU A 4 16.38 -1.01 32.86
CA LEU A 4 16.71 -2.37 32.40
C LEU A 4 15.71 -3.42 32.93
N LYS A 5 15.22 -3.26 34.17
CA LYS A 5 14.17 -4.12 34.73
C LYS A 5 12.84 -3.98 33.98
N VAL A 6 12.49 -2.76 33.56
CA VAL A 6 11.27 -2.48 32.79
C VAL A 6 11.35 -3.13 31.40
N ILE A 7 12.48 -2.97 30.72
CA ILE A 7 12.75 -3.60 29.41
C ILE A 7 12.65 -5.13 29.53
N PHE A 8 13.36 -5.71 30.50
CA PHE A 8 13.36 -7.16 30.71
C PHE A 8 11.97 -7.71 31.05
N ALA A 9 11.22 -7.02 31.92
CA ALA A 9 9.85 -7.40 32.25
C ALA A 9 8.92 -7.34 31.03
N SER A 10 9.13 -6.38 30.12
CA SER A 10 8.34 -6.24 28.90
C SER A 10 8.59 -7.39 27.92
N VAL A 11 9.84 -7.83 27.78
CA VAL A 11 10.20 -8.98 26.92
C VAL A 11 9.66 -10.30 27.50
N ILE A 12 9.70 -10.46 28.83
CA ILE A 12 9.07 -11.63 29.47
C ILE A 12 7.56 -11.61 29.27
N LEU A 13 6.93 -10.45 29.46
CA LEU A 13 5.49 -10.31 29.27
C LEU A 13 5.07 -10.57 27.83
N SER A 14 5.83 -10.08 26.83
CA SER A 14 5.56 -10.38 25.42
C SER A 14 5.66 -11.88 25.16
N PHE A 15 6.69 -12.55 25.67
CA PHE A 15 6.84 -14.00 25.53
C PHE A 15 5.64 -14.77 26.10
N ILE A 16 5.17 -14.38 27.28
CA ILE A 16 4.01 -15.02 27.91
C ILE A 16 2.75 -14.81 27.04
N ILE A 17 2.48 -13.58 26.61
CA ILE A 17 1.30 -13.27 25.79
C ILE A 17 1.35 -14.03 24.46
N SER A 18 2.49 -14.04 23.79
CA SER A 18 2.68 -14.75 22.51
C SER A 18 2.57 -16.26 22.67
N LEU A 19 2.99 -16.82 23.82
CA LEU A 19 2.81 -18.24 24.12
C LEU A 19 1.34 -18.62 24.30
N PHE A 20 0.55 -17.79 24.99
CA PHE A 20 -0.89 -18.04 25.11
C PHE A 20 -1.61 -17.84 23.78
N GLY A 21 -1.26 -16.79 23.03
CA GLY A 21 -1.81 -16.53 21.69
C GLY A 21 -1.56 -17.70 20.74
N SER A 22 -0.34 -18.24 20.71
CA SER A 22 -0.01 -19.36 19.82
C SER A 22 -0.77 -20.66 20.15
N VAL A 23 -1.13 -20.87 21.41
CA VAL A 23 -1.97 -22.01 21.83
C VAL A 23 -3.43 -21.78 21.41
N ILE A 24 -3.93 -20.55 21.52
CA ILE A 24 -5.31 -20.20 21.12
C ILE A 24 -5.49 -20.30 19.60
N ASP A 25 -4.52 -19.82 18.83
CA ASP A 25 -4.57 -19.80 17.36
C ASP A 25 -4.28 -21.18 16.72
N TYR A 26 -3.85 -22.15 17.52
CA TYR A 26 -3.49 -23.46 17.01
C TYR A 26 -4.71 -24.25 16.51
N THR A 27 -4.71 -24.54 15.21
CA THR A 27 -5.69 -25.43 14.58
C THR A 27 -5.17 -26.88 14.56
N PRO A 28 -5.84 -27.83 15.22
CA PRO A 28 -5.42 -29.24 15.26
C PRO A 28 -5.52 -29.89 13.86
N LEU A 29 -4.63 -30.84 13.60
CA LEU A 29 -4.48 -31.50 12.28
C LEU A 29 -5.79 -32.07 11.72
N SER A 30 -6.69 -32.58 12.57
CA SER A 30 -7.97 -33.16 12.16
C SER A 30 -8.99 -32.14 11.62
N LYS A 31 -8.76 -30.84 11.86
CA LYS A 31 -9.63 -29.74 11.43
C LYS A 31 -9.05 -28.92 10.28
N ARG A 32 -7.92 -29.35 9.70
CA ARG A 32 -7.25 -28.60 8.64
C ARG A 32 -7.84 -28.96 7.29
N GLU A 33 -8.15 -27.94 6.51
CA GLU A 33 -8.62 -28.10 5.13
C GLU A 33 -7.42 -28.29 4.18
N PRO A 34 -7.55 -29.14 3.15
CA PRO A 34 -6.53 -29.27 2.13
C PRO A 34 -6.44 -27.96 1.35
N ASN A 35 -5.21 -27.44 1.17
CA ASN A 35 -4.87 -26.17 0.48
C ASN A 35 -4.99 -24.87 1.31
N ILE A 36 -5.13 -24.95 2.63
CA ILE A 36 -5.03 -23.77 3.51
C ILE A 36 -3.76 -23.89 4.37
N TYR A 37 -2.98 -22.81 4.44
CA TYR A 37 -1.82 -22.74 5.33
C TYR A 37 -2.28 -22.48 6.77
N TYR A 38 -1.80 -23.30 7.71
CA TYR A 38 -2.02 -23.13 9.14
C TYR A 38 -0.68 -23.04 9.84
N SER A 39 -0.43 -21.90 10.50
CA SER A 39 0.77 -21.69 11.30
C SER A 39 0.89 -22.74 12.41
N SER A 40 2.10 -23.21 12.65
CA SER A 40 2.45 -24.01 13.81
C SER A 40 2.49 -23.15 15.08
N ILE A 41 2.43 -23.79 16.26
CA ILE A 41 2.58 -23.10 17.56
C ILE A 41 3.89 -22.31 17.62
N GLY A 42 4.97 -22.87 17.06
CA GLY A 42 6.28 -22.22 17.03
C GLY A 42 6.29 -20.97 16.15
N GLU A 43 5.73 -21.06 14.94
CA GLU A 43 5.62 -19.91 14.03
C GLU A 43 4.72 -18.82 14.63
N SER A 44 3.55 -19.18 15.16
CA SER A 44 2.65 -18.23 15.82
C SER A 44 3.30 -17.56 17.04
N LEU A 45 4.12 -18.28 17.81
CA LEU A 45 4.90 -17.71 18.91
C LEU A 45 5.91 -16.68 18.40
N ILE A 46 6.65 -17.01 17.34
CA ILE A 46 7.66 -16.11 16.74
C ILE A 46 6.99 -14.85 16.18
N PHE A 47 5.91 -15.01 15.40
CA PHE A 47 5.16 -13.87 14.87
C PHE A 47 4.59 -13.02 16.01
N GLY A 48 3.97 -13.64 17.01
CA GLY A 48 3.50 -12.95 18.20
C GLY A 48 4.60 -12.13 18.87
N MET A 49 5.80 -12.70 19.02
CA MET A 49 6.95 -12.00 19.60
C MET A 49 7.40 -10.81 18.76
N ILE A 50 7.45 -10.96 17.44
CA ILE A 50 7.85 -9.90 16.49
C ILE A 50 6.88 -8.72 16.57
N TYR A 51 5.57 -8.96 16.64
CA TYR A 51 4.57 -7.89 16.66
C TYR A 51 4.34 -7.29 18.05
N ILE A 52 4.30 -8.11 19.12
CA ILE A 52 3.92 -7.65 20.46
C ILE A 52 5.10 -6.99 21.19
N THR A 53 6.33 -7.51 21.03
CA THR A 53 7.49 -7.03 21.79
C THR A 53 7.80 -5.55 21.54
N PRO A 54 7.85 -5.04 20.30
CA PRO A 54 8.10 -3.61 20.05
C PRO A 54 7.05 -2.71 20.69
N ILE A 55 5.76 -3.10 20.61
CA ILE A 55 4.65 -2.34 21.17
C ILE A 55 4.76 -2.26 22.70
N LEU A 56 5.02 -3.38 23.37
CA LEU A 56 5.16 -3.41 24.83
C LEU A 56 6.41 -2.67 25.31
N LEU A 57 7.52 -2.73 24.55
CA LEU A 57 8.72 -1.95 24.86
C LEU A 57 8.45 -0.45 24.75
N MET A 58 7.78 0.00 23.69
CA MET A 58 7.42 1.41 23.53
C MET A 58 6.51 1.88 24.66
N LEU A 59 5.46 1.13 24.95
CA LEU A 59 4.53 1.43 26.04
C LEU A 59 5.25 1.51 27.39
N SER A 60 6.12 0.55 27.70
CA SER A 60 6.80 0.47 28.99
C SER A 60 7.86 1.56 29.18
N ILE A 61 8.59 1.93 28.12
CA ILE A 61 9.55 3.04 28.13
C ILE A 61 8.81 4.37 28.32
N ILE A 62 7.73 4.62 27.57
CA ILE A 62 6.92 5.83 27.69
C ILE A 62 6.31 5.93 29.09
N ALA A 63 5.72 4.84 29.59
CA ALA A 63 5.18 4.78 30.95
C ALA A 63 6.25 5.07 32.00
N PHE A 64 7.46 4.53 31.84
CA PHE A 64 8.57 4.79 32.76
C PHE A 64 8.99 6.26 32.75
N ILE A 65 9.08 6.90 31.59
CA ILE A 65 9.39 8.34 31.46
C ILE A 65 8.32 9.18 32.16
N ILE A 66 7.03 8.91 31.89
CA ILE A 66 5.91 9.62 32.53
C ILE A 66 5.96 9.44 34.05
N HIS A 67 6.25 8.22 34.51
CA HIS A 67 6.38 7.94 35.94
C HIS A 67 7.48 8.78 36.60
N LEU A 68 8.66 8.89 35.97
CA LEU A 68 9.75 9.74 36.46
C LEU A 68 9.36 11.23 36.50
N LEU A 69 8.62 11.72 35.50
CA LEU A 69 8.12 13.09 35.49
C LEU A 69 7.14 13.34 36.64
N MET A 70 6.26 12.37 36.91
CA MET A 70 5.29 12.43 37.99
C MET A 70 5.89 12.24 39.39
N GLU A 71 7.12 11.72 39.50
CA GLU A 71 7.83 11.58 40.77
C GLU A 71 7.98 12.95 41.48
N LYS A 72 8.09 14.04 40.71
CA LYS A 72 8.14 15.43 41.20
C LYS A 72 6.87 15.90 41.92
N ILE A 73 5.73 15.24 41.70
CA ILE A 73 4.43 15.64 42.27
C ILE A 73 4.22 14.91 43.62
N LYS A 74 4.53 15.55 44.75
CA LYS A 74 4.45 14.93 46.09
C LYS A 74 3.03 14.57 46.56
N ARG A 75 1.99 15.13 45.92
CA ARG A 75 0.59 15.02 46.37
C ARG A 75 -0.07 13.66 46.09
N ILE A 76 0.51 12.85 45.21
CA ILE A 76 -0.10 11.65 44.65
C ILE A 76 0.65 10.40 45.16
N SER A 77 -0.06 9.31 45.46
CA SER A 77 0.55 8.06 45.95
C SER A 77 1.36 7.36 44.86
N HIS A 78 2.39 6.59 45.22
CA HIS A 78 3.24 5.91 44.24
C HIS A 78 2.44 4.96 43.32
N LEU A 79 1.42 4.28 43.87
CA LEU A 79 0.61 3.33 43.12
C LEU A 79 -0.28 4.03 42.08
N THR A 80 -0.91 5.14 42.45
CA THR A 80 -1.73 5.93 41.52
C THR A 80 -0.88 6.57 40.43
N LYS A 81 0.38 6.95 40.74
CA LYS A 81 1.33 7.42 39.73
C LYS A 81 1.67 6.36 38.69
N GLY A 82 1.94 5.12 39.13
CA GLY A 82 2.22 4.01 38.22
C GLY A 82 1.05 3.67 37.30
N PHE A 83 -0.17 3.64 37.86
CA PHE A 83 -1.38 3.41 37.06
C PHE A 83 -1.59 4.52 36.02
N LEU A 84 -1.53 5.79 36.43
CA LEU A 84 -1.73 6.92 35.51
C LEU A 84 -0.66 6.94 34.40
N SER A 85 0.60 6.61 34.72
CA SER A 85 1.65 6.55 33.70
C SER A 85 1.41 5.49 32.64
N ILE A 86 0.86 4.33 33.02
CA ILE A 86 0.51 3.26 32.07
C ILE A 86 -0.66 3.69 31.20
N VAL A 87 -1.70 4.31 31.79
CA VAL A 87 -2.87 4.79 31.04
C VAL A 87 -2.45 5.84 30.01
N ILE A 88 -1.67 6.86 30.41
CA ILE A 88 -1.21 7.90 29.49
C ILE A 88 -0.33 7.31 28.39
N ALA A 89 0.60 6.40 28.72
CA ALA A 89 1.43 5.73 27.72
C ALA A 89 0.59 4.92 26.73
N GLY A 90 -0.42 4.19 27.22
CA GLY A 90 -1.36 3.45 26.37
C GLY A 90 -2.13 4.38 25.43
N THR A 91 -2.61 5.52 25.91
CA THR A 91 -3.28 6.52 25.07
C THR A 91 -2.35 7.09 23.98
N ILE A 92 -1.10 7.41 24.34
CA ILE A 92 -0.11 7.93 23.37
C ILE A 92 0.15 6.87 22.29
N VAL A 93 0.43 5.63 22.68
CA VAL A 93 0.69 4.54 21.73
C VAL A 93 -0.52 4.30 20.83
N ALA A 94 -1.73 4.25 21.38
CA ALA A 94 -2.95 4.09 20.60
C ALA A 94 -3.17 5.23 19.59
N LEU A 95 -2.98 6.49 20.01
CA LEU A 95 -3.06 7.65 19.11
C LEU A 95 -2.01 7.61 18.01
N THR A 96 -0.78 7.19 18.32
CA THR A 96 0.26 7.07 17.29
C THR A 96 -0.06 5.99 16.27
N ILE A 97 -0.60 4.84 16.69
CA ILE A 97 -1.04 3.79 15.77
C ILE A 97 -2.17 4.31 14.89
N PHE A 98 -3.17 4.98 15.48
CA PHE A 98 -4.29 5.55 14.74
C PHE A 98 -3.87 6.61 13.71
N ILE A 99 -2.87 7.44 14.02
CA ILE A 99 -2.35 8.45 13.08
C ILE A 99 -1.54 7.81 11.95
N ILE A 100 -0.81 6.73 12.22
CA ILE A 100 -0.03 6.00 11.20
C ILE A 100 -0.96 5.26 10.23
N ASP A 101 -2.15 4.84 10.67
CA ASP A 101 -3.13 4.09 9.86
C ASP A 101 -3.90 4.96 8.84
N LYS A 102 -3.50 6.22 8.65
CA LYS A 102 -4.03 7.01 7.52
C LYS A 102 -3.38 6.49 6.23
N SER A 103 -3.95 5.43 5.67
CA SER A 103 -3.59 4.94 4.35
C SER A 103 -3.81 6.05 3.33
N ASN A 104 -2.79 6.36 2.54
CA ASN A 104 -3.01 7.08 1.30
C ASN A 104 -3.81 6.16 0.37
N GLU A 105 -4.69 6.73 -0.44
CA GLU A 105 -5.47 6.05 -1.47
C GLU A 105 -4.94 6.50 -2.84
N THR A 106 -5.11 5.68 -3.87
CA THR A 106 -4.67 6.02 -5.24
C THR A 106 -5.66 6.97 -5.92
N ASP A 107 -6.96 6.74 -5.74
CA ASP A 107 -8.05 7.58 -6.25
C ASP A 107 -7.94 7.93 -7.75
N ASP A 108 -7.67 6.94 -8.59
CA ASP A 108 -7.64 7.13 -10.05
C ASP A 108 -8.97 6.77 -10.74
N ILE A 109 -9.33 7.48 -11.82
CA ILE A 109 -10.41 7.15 -12.75
C ILE A 109 -9.82 6.88 -14.12
N TYR A 110 -9.88 5.63 -14.58
CA TYR A 110 -9.46 5.24 -15.92
C TYR A 110 -10.64 5.25 -16.89
N LEU A 111 -10.60 6.15 -17.87
CA LEU A 111 -11.59 6.27 -18.93
C LEU A 111 -11.08 5.58 -20.18
N ILE A 112 -11.61 4.40 -20.47
CA ILE A 112 -11.12 3.47 -21.50
C ILE A 112 -12.05 3.51 -22.71
N PRO A 113 -11.54 3.55 -23.96
CA PRO A 113 -12.38 3.51 -25.14
C PRO A 113 -13.29 2.28 -25.16
N LYS A 114 -14.57 2.47 -25.47
CA LYS A 114 -15.55 1.39 -25.48
C LYS A 114 -15.11 0.29 -26.45
N GLY A 115 -14.94 -0.91 -25.92
CA GLY A 115 -14.53 -2.06 -26.72
C GLY A 115 -13.02 -2.26 -26.80
N PHE A 116 -12.21 -1.46 -26.09
CA PHE A 116 -10.81 -1.77 -25.87
C PHE A 116 -10.65 -3.04 -25.02
N GLU A 117 -9.64 -3.84 -25.31
CA GLU A 117 -9.23 -5.01 -24.54
C GLU A 117 -7.72 -5.22 -24.76
N GLY A 118 -6.98 -5.54 -23.70
CA GLY A 118 -5.52 -5.61 -23.75
C GLY A 118 -4.85 -4.81 -22.62
N ASP A 119 -3.62 -4.39 -22.87
CA ASP A 119 -2.80 -3.72 -21.86
C ASP A 119 -3.10 -2.22 -21.87
N VAL A 120 -3.29 -1.64 -20.68
CA VAL A 120 -3.54 -0.22 -20.45
C VAL A 120 -2.41 0.36 -19.63
N PHE A 121 -1.87 1.52 -20.03
CA PHE A 121 -0.78 2.18 -19.34
C PHE A 121 -1.03 3.66 -19.04
N ALA A 122 -0.50 4.14 -17.93
CA ALA A 122 -0.40 5.55 -17.61
C ALA A 122 1.07 5.92 -17.40
N PHE A 123 1.56 6.90 -18.16
CA PHE A 123 2.94 7.39 -18.11
C PHE A 123 2.99 8.80 -17.52
N TYR A 124 3.95 8.99 -16.62
CA TYR A 124 4.14 10.18 -15.82
C TYR A 124 5.46 10.88 -16.17
N ASN A 125 5.58 12.13 -15.76
CA ASN A 125 6.73 13.00 -16.01
C ASN A 125 7.03 13.22 -17.51
N ILE A 126 5.99 13.17 -18.36
CA ILE A 126 6.14 13.40 -19.80
C ILE A 126 6.19 14.90 -20.08
N LYS A 127 7.33 15.37 -20.60
CA LYS A 127 7.54 16.79 -20.91
C LYS A 127 6.61 17.22 -22.05
N GLY A 128 5.87 18.32 -21.83
CA GLY A 128 4.94 18.86 -22.82
C GLY A 128 3.57 18.17 -22.86
N ALA A 129 3.36 17.10 -22.08
CA ALA A 129 2.03 16.56 -21.84
C ALA A 129 1.20 17.51 -20.96
N LEU A 130 -0.12 17.30 -20.96
CA LEU A 130 -1.02 18.05 -20.08
C LEU A 130 -0.91 17.52 -18.64
N MET A 131 -1.20 18.40 -17.68
CA MET A 131 -1.39 17.97 -16.29
C MET A 131 -2.69 17.17 -16.20
N VAL A 132 -2.70 16.11 -15.41
CA VAL A 132 -3.89 15.28 -15.17
C VAL A 132 -5.00 16.11 -14.54
N GLU A 133 -6.23 15.93 -15.02
CA GLU A 133 -7.43 16.60 -14.50
C GLU A 133 -7.95 15.85 -13.28
N THR A 134 -8.72 16.55 -12.42
CA THR A 134 -9.36 15.94 -11.25
C THR A 134 -10.87 16.10 -11.28
N GLU A 135 -11.58 15.05 -10.86
CA GLU A 135 -13.04 14.99 -10.73
C GLU A 135 -13.38 14.41 -9.36
N ASP A 136 -14.05 15.20 -8.51
CA ASP A 136 -14.47 14.78 -7.16
C ASP A 136 -13.35 14.19 -6.28
N GLY A 137 -12.11 14.67 -6.47
CA GLY A 137 -10.94 14.21 -5.74
C GLY A 137 -10.20 13.04 -6.38
N TYR A 138 -10.70 12.51 -7.51
CA TYR A 138 -10.02 11.48 -8.29
C TYR A 138 -9.22 12.10 -9.44
N GLU A 139 -8.05 11.54 -9.77
CA GLU A 139 -7.32 11.87 -10.99
C GLU A 139 -7.93 11.14 -12.19
N VAL A 140 -8.10 11.84 -13.32
CA VAL A 140 -8.80 11.30 -14.49
C VAL A 140 -7.84 10.99 -15.63
N HIS A 141 -7.67 9.70 -15.91
CA HIS A 141 -6.78 9.16 -16.95
C HIS A 141 -7.60 8.79 -18.18
N ALA A 142 -7.63 9.70 -19.16
CA ALA A 142 -8.28 9.48 -20.44
C ALA A 142 -7.40 8.62 -21.37
N ILE A 143 -7.65 7.31 -21.38
CA ILE A 143 -6.89 6.34 -22.18
C ILE A 143 -7.22 6.53 -23.66
N ASN A 144 -6.19 6.60 -24.51
CA ASN A 144 -6.36 6.71 -25.95
C ASN A 144 -6.70 5.36 -26.61
N GLU A 145 -7.00 5.39 -27.92
CA GLU A 145 -7.31 4.19 -28.72
C GLU A 145 -6.18 3.14 -28.77
N LYS A 146 -4.95 3.54 -28.39
CA LYS A 146 -3.78 2.65 -28.33
C LYS A 146 -3.58 2.03 -26.95
N GLY A 147 -4.43 2.38 -25.98
CA GLY A 147 -4.37 1.82 -24.62
C GLY A 147 -3.45 2.58 -23.68
N TYR A 148 -3.09 3.84 -23.94
CA TYR A 148 -2.26 4.58 -22.99
C TYR A 148 -2.69 6.02 -22.73
N PHE A 149 -2.22 6.56 -21.62
CA PHE A 149 -2.36 7.95 -21.19
C PHE A 149 -0.99 8.52 -20.80
N VAL A 150 -0.79 9.81 -21.02
CA VAL A 150 0.46 10.53 -20.69
C VAL A 150 0.13 11.81 -19.94
N THR A 151 0.92 12.14 -18.93
CA THR A 151 0.75 13.36 -18.12
C THR A 151 2.10 13.99 -17.76
N SER A 152 2.07 15.31 -17.53
CA SER A 152 3.20 16.04 -16.97
C SER A 152 3.29 15.93 -15.44
N LYS A 153 2.33 15.26 -14.78
CA LYS A 153 2.42 15.00 -13.32
C LYS A 153 3.72 14.23 -13.06
N PRO A 154 4.54 14.64 -12.07
CA PRO A 154 5.86 14.05 -11.87
C PRO A 154 5.86 12.55 -11.56
N ASP A 155 4.84 12.05 -10.87
CA ASP A 155 4.76 10.66 -10.44
C ASP A 155 3.29 10.25 -10.21
N MET A 156 3.04 8.96 -10.04
CA MET A 156 1.72 8.39 -9.69
C MET A 156 1.43 8.47 -8.19
N ASP A 157 0.15 8.30 -7.82
CA ASP A 157 -0.24 8.20 -6.41
C ASP A 157 -0.03 6.78 -5.87
N TYR A 158 0.43 6.69 -4.62
CA TYR A 158 0.75 5.42 -3.96
C TYR A 158 -0.12 5.23 -2.73
N GLY A 159 -0.70 4.03 -2.60
CA GLY A 159 -1.59 3.77 -1.48
C GLY A 159 -2.42 2.50 -1.62
N THR A 160 -3.51 2.45 -0.87
CA THR A 160 -4.59 1.49 -1.08
C THR A 160 -5.25 1.78 -2.42
N VAL A 161 -5.35 0.76 -3.27
CA VAL A 161 -5.93 0.87 -4.61
C VAL A 161 -7.44 1.09 -4.50
N THR A 162 -7.91 2.29 -4.86
CA THR A 162 -9.33 2.70 -4.85
C THR A 162 -9.85 3.07 -6.23
N ASP A 163 -9.09 2.69 -7.27
CA ASP A 163 -9.31 3.09 -8.66
C ASP A 163 -10.66 2.64 -9.20
N LYS A 164 -11.16 3.42 -10.16
CA LYS A 164 -12.42 3.17 -10.87
C LYS A 164 -12.17 3.10 -12.36
N TYR A 165 -12.78 2.11 -12.99
CA TYR A 165 -12.58 1.80 -14.40
C TYR A 165 -13.90 1.98 -15.15
N TYR A 166 -13.88 2.69 -16.29
CA TYR A 166 -15.06 2.93 -17.10
C TYR A 166 -14.75 2.76 -18.59
N TYR A 167 -15.66 2.12 -19.32
CA TYR A 167 -15.71 2.28 -20.77
C TYR A 167 -16.40 3.61 -21.13
N VAL A 168 -15.86 4.33 -22.10
CA VAL A 168 -16.41 5.59 -22.60
C VAL A 168 -16.78 5.43 -24.07
N ASP A 169 -18.03 5.75 -24.40
CA ASP A 169 -18.49 5.78 -25.79
C ASP A 169 -18.12 7.09 -26.51
N GLU A 170 -18.33 7.15 -27.83
CA GLU A 170 -18.06 8.34 -28.65
C GLU A 170 -18.82 9.61 -28.19
N LYS A 171 -19.86 9.46 -27.37
CA LYS A 171 -20.66 10.56 -26.82
C LYS A 171 -20.21 10.96 -25.42
N GLY A 172 -19.20 10.30 -24.86
CA GLY A 172 -18.68 10.53 -23.51
C GLY A 172 -19.43 9.80 -22.40
N ASN A 173 -20.36 8.89 -22.70
CA ASN A 173 -21.09 8.15 -21.67
C ASN A 173 -20.20 7.07 -21.04
N ARG A 174 -20.15 7.04 -19.71
CA ARG A 174 -19.35 6.11 -18.93
C ARG A 174 -20.15 4.85 -18.57
N THR A 175 -19.56 3.67 -18.78
CA THR A 175 -20.08 2.37 -18.35
C THR A 175 -19.08 1.74 -17.38
N PRO A 176 -19.45 1.45 -16.12
CA PRO A 176 -18.50 0.94 -15.14
C PRO A 176 -17.97 -0.45 -15.53
N ILE A 177 -16.69 -0.68 -15.24
CA ILE A 177 -15.99 -1.94 -15.42
C ILE A 177 -15.75 -2.54 -14.02
N SER A 178 -15.97 -3.85 -13.88
CA SER A 178 -15.69 -4.55 -12.64
C SER A 178 -14.19 -4.73 -12.45
N ASN A 179 -13.70 -4.56 -11.21
CA ASN A 179 -12.29 -4.82 -10.87
C ASN A 179 -11.87 -6.26 -11.18
N LYS A 180 -12.81 -7.22 -11.23
CA LYS A 180 -12.52 -8.61 -11.65
C LYS A 180 -12.09 -8.73 -13.12
N CYS A 181 -12.31 -7.69 -13.92
CA CYS A 181 -11.91 -7.61 -15.32
C CYS A 181 -10.55 -6.94 -15.51
N VAL A 182 -9.90 -6.55 -14.42
CA VAL A 182 -8.66 -5.77 -14.39
C VAL A 182 -7.60 -6.56 -13.63
N SER A 183 -6.43 -6.72 -14.22
CA SER A 183 -5.25 -7.33 -13.60
C SER A 183 -4.14 -6.29 -13.57
N SER A 184 -3.86 -5.72 -12.41
CA SER A 184 -2.88 -4.64 -12.27
C SER A 184 -1.47 -5.11 -12.61
N PHE A 185 -0.75 -4.29 -13.36
CA PHE A 185 0.69 -4.40 -13.51
C PHE A 185 1.39 -3.76 -12.31
N GLY A 186 2.64 -4.15 -12.07
CA GLY A 186 3.50 -3.38 -11.18
C GLY A 186 3.80 -2.00 -11.75
N THR A 187 4.42 -1.16 -10.92
CA THR A 187 4.96 0.14 -11.37
C THR A 187 6.33 -0.07 -11.98
N GLY A 188 6.63 0.63 -13.07
CA GLY A 188 7.93 0.63 -13.71
C GLY A 188 8.46 2.04 -13.89
N ALA A 189 9.74 2.11 -14.24
CA ALA A 189 10.38 3.35 -14.63
C ALA A 189 11.44 3.07 -15.68
N PHE A 190 11.60 3.98 -16.63
CA PHE A 190 12.74 3.98 -17.52
C PHE A 190 13.37 5.36 -17.51
N SER A 191 14.70 5.37 -17.57
CA SER A 191 15.46 6.60 -17.68
C SER A 191 16.35 6.52 -18.91
N THR A 192 16.33 7.57 -19.73
CA THR A 192 17.21 7.72 -20.89
C THR A 192 17.80 9.12 -20.92
N SER A 193 18.95 9.27 -21.56
CA SER A 193 19.61 10.55 -21.73
C SER A 193 19.89 10.77 -23.22
N GLU A 194 19.22 11.74 -23.82
CA GLU A 194 19.55 12.27 -25.15
C GLU A 194 20.11 13.69 -24.98
N GLY A 195 21.39 13.87 -25.32
CA GLY A 195 22.08 15.16 -25.12
C GLY A 195 22.23 15.53 -23.64
N ASP A 196 21.80 16.74 -23.28
CA ASP A 196 21.85 17.28 -21.90
C ASP A 196 20.54 17.02 -21.11
N GLU A 197 19.53 16.39 -21.71
CA GLU A 197 18.24 16.12 -21.05
C GLU A 197 18.14 14.67 -20.58
N ALA A 198 18.12 14.49 -19.26
CA ALA A 198 17.74 13.22 -18.64
C ALA A 198 16.21 13.12 -18.58
N MET A 199 15.68 12.05 -19.16
CA MET A 199 14.26 11.69 -19.10
C MET A 199 14.14 10.62 -18.03
N ASP A 200 13.23 10.82 -17.08
CA ASP A 200 12.90 9.83 -16.05
C ASP A 200 11.39 9.64 -16.06
N VAL A 201 10.95 8.55 -16.68
CA VAL A 201 9.54 8.31 -16.95
C VAL A 201 9.07 7.18 -16.05
N HIS A 202 8.07 7.47 -15.24
CA HIS A 202 7.40 6.48 -14.41
C HIS A 202 6.13 6.02 -15.09
N TYR A 203 5.78 4.74 -14.93
CA TYR A 203 4.54 4.22 -15.47
C TYR A 203 3.92 3.16 -14.57
N THR A 204 2.62 3.02 -14.71
CA THR A 204 1.81 1.94 -14.15
C THR A 204 0.84 1.47 -15.22
N GLY A 205 0.16 0.37 -14.97
CA GLY A 205 -0.84 -0.12 -15.91
C GLY A 205 -1.60 -1.33 -15.39
N PHE A 206 -2.41 -1.90 -16.27
CA PHE A 206 -3.18 -3.09 -16.01
C PHE A 206 -3.59 -3.78 -17.30
N LYS A 207 -3.83 -5.09 -17.24
CA LYS A 207 -4.49 -5.84 -18.30
C LYS A 207 -5.99 -5.78 -18.10
N LEU A 208 -6.69 -5.43 -19.17
CA LEU A 208 -8.13 -5.41 -19.23
C LEU A 208 -8.64 -6.60 -20.06
N THR A 209 -9.65 -7.29 -19.54
CA THR A 209 -10.41 -8.30 -20.30
C THR A 209 -11.91 -8.00 -20.27
N LYS A 210 -12.64 -8.48 -21.27
CA LYS A 210 -14.11 -8.44 -21.26
C LYS A 210 -14.74 -9.77 -20.87
N ASP A 211 -14.18 -10.85 -21.39
CA ASP A 211 -14.83 -12.16 -21.32
C ASP A 211 -14.29 -13.03 -20.17
N LYS A 212 -13.12 -12.71 -19.63
CA LYS A 212 -12.43 -13.53 -18.62
C LYS A 212 -12.43 -12.90 -17.23
N CYS A 213 -13.44 -12.08 -16.90
CA CYS A 213 -13.50 -11.41 -15.61
C CYS A 213 -13.66 -12.42 -14.46
N SER A 214 -12.65 -12.57 -13.61
CA SER A 214 -12.65 -13.49 -12.49
C SER A 214 -11.64 -13.05 -11.43
N ASP A 215 -11.75 -13.61 -10.23
CA ASP A 215 -10.75 -13.38 -9.18
C ASP A 215 -9.39 -13.97 -9.60
N GLU A 216 -9.38 -15.05 -10.39
CA GLU A 216 -8.18 -15.65 -10.96
C GLU A 216 -7.48 -14.68 -11.93
N PHE A 217 -8.21 -14.11 -12.89
CA PHE A 217 -7.66 -13.15 -13.85
C PHE A 217 -7.05 -11.94 -13.14
N MET A 218 -7.76 -11.38 -12.15
CA MET A 218 -7.29 -10.23 -11.37
C MET A 218 -5.96 -10.49 -10.67
N THR A 219 -5.70 -11.73 -10.22
CA THR A 219 -4.48 -12.12 -9.49
C THR A 219 -3.36 -12.65 -10.37
N ASP A 220 -3.65 -12.94 -11.63
CA ASP A 220 -2.69 -13.54 -12.56
C ASP A 220 -1.68 -12.50 -13.05
N SER A 221 -0.46 -12.94 -13.34
CA SER A 221 0.63 -12.06 -13.80
C SER A 221 0.80 -12.19 -15.31
N TYR A 222 0.39 -11.16 -16.04
CA TYR A 222 0.54 -11.13 -17.50
C TYR A 222 1.81 -10.39 -17.90
N GLY A 223 2.58 -10.94 -18.84
CA GLY A 223 3.74 -10.26 -19.42
C GLY A 223 3.30 -9.09 -20.32
N THR A 224 4.02 -7.96 -20.20
CA THR A 224 3.71 -6.67 -20.85
C THR A 224 4.83 -6.14 -21.75
N GLU A 225 5.97 -6.83 -21.80
CA GLU A 225 7.23 -6.28 -22.35
C GLU A 225 7.08 -5.74 -23.78
N GLU A 226 6.40 -6.48 -24.67
CA GLU A 226 6.26 -6.09 -26.08
C GLU A 226 5.34 -4.87 -26.29
N SER A 227 4.22 -4.79 -25.57
CA SER A 227 3.27 -3.68 -25.69
C SER A 227 3.82 -2.40 -25.06
N GLU A 228 4.48 -2.56 -23.92
CA GLU A 228 5.16 -1.51 -23.19
C GLU A 228 6.29 -0.86 -24.03
N GLU A 229 7.22 -1.66 -24.55
CA GLU A 229 8.36 -1.16 -25.34
C GLU A 229 7.88 -0.37 -26.57
N LYS A 230 6.85 -0.87 -27.25
CA LYS A 230 6.25 -0.19 -28.40
C LYS A 230 5.64 1.17 -28.03
N ILE A 231 4.98 1.28 -26.88
CA ILE A 231 4.38 2.53 -26.43
C ILE A 231 5.47 3.52 -25.99
N ILE A 232 6.51 3.04 -25.30
CA ILE A 232 7.66 3.87 -24.91
C ILE A 232 8.32 4.49 -26.14
N HIS A 233 8.59 3.70 -27.20
CA HIS A 233 9.14 4.22 -28.44
C HIS A 233 8.25 5.30 -29.08
N GLU A 234 6.93 5.12 -29.02
CA GLU A 234 5.99 6.12 -29.52
C GLU A 234 6.04 7.43 -28.71
N ILE A 235 6.08 7.34 -27.37
CA ILE A 235 6.18 8.52 -26.50
C ILE A 235 7.50 9.26 -26.76
N LEU A 236 8.62 8.53 -26.87
CA LEU A 236 9.93 9.11 -27.17
C LEU A 236 9.94 9.85 -28.50
N ARG A 237 9.30 9.29 -29.54
CA ARG A 237 9.17 9.96 -30.83
C ARG A 237 8.28 11.19 -30.75
N ASP A 238 7.09 11.08 -30.14
CA ASP A 238 6.05 12.10 -30.23
C ASP A 238 6.31 13.29 -29.29
N TYR A 239 6.94 13.07 -28.13
CA TYR A 239 7.22 14.12 -27.13
C TYR A 239 8.67 14.59 -27.09
N TYR A 240 9.61 13.74 -27.50
CA TYR A 240 11.04 14.04 -27.41
C TYR A 240 11.74 14.07 -28.77
N GLY A 241 11.07 13.68 -29.86
CA GLY A 241 11.62 13.70 -31.21
C GLY A 241 12.72 12.65 -31.45
N VAL A 242 12.80 11.62 -30.62
CA VAL A 242 13.80 10.56 -30.73
C VAL A 242 13.29 9.50 -31.70
N GLU A 243 13.96 9.33 -32.84
CA GLU A 243 13.73 8.22 -33.77
C GLU A 243 14.77 7.12 -33.46
N GLN A 244 14.31 5.98 -32.92
CA GLN A 244 15.13 4.76 -32.78
C GLN A 244 14.83 3.76 -33.89
#